data_AF-D0L7H2-F1
#
_entry.id   AF-D0L7H2-F1
#
_cell.length_a   1.000
_cell.length_b   1.000
_cell.length_c   1.000
_cell.angle_alpha   90.00
_cell.angle_beta   90.00
_cell.angle_gamma   90.00
#
_symmetry.space_group_name_H-M   'P 1'
#
loop_
_entity.id
_entity.type
_entity.pdbx_description
1 polymer ?
#
loop_
_entity_poly.entity_id
_entity_poly.type
_entity_poly.pdbx_seq_one_letter_code
_entity_poly.pdbx_strand_id
1 'polypeptide(L)'
;MTSDMRADGARLSNRPWSELLPWLSEYRTGPPILADDEIFVNVWMDSSPAQTLTASNTGAFRRRISERYVRDRSKRVLRDDFPTVAGDLPVTALDVAQPVRAALHATGIDTLTEVLDRTCTALLGLPRIGTTTVGELVGALVMAVAAPIPMIADGLEAVADVIGSLDARDRLILEDRILALRPRRQSELAAMLGISRERVAQIERQLRARLRENVDTTAHLRGLHDEMVGLATPVIAIEDLIDELPSTGMVLPGSDIPVWWVVAAASTRVEIVDEWLVCGDTGPTDAPV
;
A
#
# COMPACT_ATOMS: atom_id res chain seq x y z
N MET A 1 -10.14 -16.60 25.71
CA MET A 1 -9.45 -16.82 24.42
C MET A 1 -9.56 -15.53 23.65
N THR A 2 -8.58 -14.67 23.86
CA THR A 2 -8.52 -13.30 23.35
C THR A 2 -8.27 -13.38 21.86
N SER A 3 -9.27 -12.96 21.09
CA SER A 3 -9.18 -12.78 19.65
C SER A 3 -8.10 -11.73 19.40
N ASP A 4 -6.97 -12.18 18.88
CA ASP A 4 -5.81 -11.36 18.61
C ASP A 4 -6.16 -10.43 17.45
N MET A 5 -6.38 -9.17 17.79
CA MET A 5 -6.68 -8.07 16.88
C MET A 5 -5.41 -7.79 16.10
N ARG A 6 -5.22 -8.53 14.99
CA ARG A 6 -4.21 -8.29 13.97
C ARG A 6 -4.28 -6.81 13.56
N ALA A 7 -3.32 -6.02 14.04
CA ALA A 7 -3.09 -4.69 13.51
C ALA A 7 -2.63 -4.81 12.05
N ASP A 8 -3.23 -3.98 11.21
CA ASP A 8 -2.94 -3.68 9.80
C ASP A 8 -2.56 -4.86 8.89
N GLY A 9 -3.37 -5.10 7.86
CA GLY A 9 -3.30 -6.22 6.92
C GLY A 9 -2.02 -6.43 6.10
N ALA A 10 -0.90 -5.80 6.45
CA ALA A 10 0.41 -6.08 5.87
C ALA A 10 0.99 -7.37 6.47
N ARG A 11 1.29 -8.35 5.61
CA ARG A 11 1.92 -9.61 6.03
C ARG A 11 3.40 -9.36 6.36
N LEU A 12 3.73 -9.36 7.65
CA LEU A 12 5.11 -9.25 8.13
C LEU A 12 5.98 -10.40 7.61
N SER A 13 7.24 -10.09 7.33
CA SER A 13 8.24 -11.05 6.89
C SER A 13 8.54 -12.08 7.97
N ASN A 14 8.75 -13.34 7.55
CA ASN A 14 9.23 -14.44 8.40
C ASN A 14 10.76 -14.58 8.39
N ARG A 15 11.46 -13.74 7.62
CA ARG A 15 12.93 -13.75 7.59
C ARG A 15 13.49 -13.04 8.82
N PRO A 16 14.63 -13.49 9.40
CA PRO A 16 15.27 -12.81 10.50
C PRO A 16 15.62 -11.35 10.20
N TRP A 17 15.53 -10.48 11.21
CA TRP A 17 15.93 -9.07 11.07
C TRP A 17 17.36 -8.90 10.56
N SER A 18 18.31 -9.72 11.02
CA SER A 18 19.70 -9.65 10.58
C SER A 18 19.93 -10.04 9.12
N GLU A 19 18.99 -10.77 8.49
CA GLU A 19 19.02 -11.01 7.04
C GLU A 19 18.39 -9.85 6.26
N LEU A 20 17.35 -9.26 6.83
CA LEU A 20 16.58 -8.18 6.23
C LEU A 20 17.32 -6.84 6.28
N LEU A 21 18.04 -6.58 7.37
CA LEU A 21 18.83 -5.39 7.63
C LEU A 21 20.26 -5.82 8.00
N PRO A 22 21.12 -6.07 7.00
CA PRO A 22 22.44 -6.68 7.21
C PRO A 22 23.32 -5.91 8.21
N TRP A 23 23.13 -4.60 8.30
CA TRP A 23 23.87 -3.72 9.23
C TRP A 23 23.61 -4.03 10.70
N LEU A 24 22.51 -4.70 11.06
CA LEU A 24 22.24 -5.13 12.44
C LEU A 24 23.29 -6.11 12.95
N SER A 25 23.96 -6.85 12.06
CA SER A 25 25.03 -7.78 12.44
C SER A 25 26.16 -7.11 13.22
N GLU A 26 26.45 -5.83 12.94
CA GLU A 26 27.47 -5.02 13.64
C GLU A 26 27.11 -4.76 15.12
N TYR A 27 25.85 -4.95 15.50
CA TYR A 27 25.33 -4.66 16.84
C TYR A 27 25.11 -5.91 17.70
N ARG A 28 25.35 -7.13 17.18
CA ARG A 28 25.14 -8.38 17.93
C ARG A 28 25.83 -8.39 19.30
N THR A 29 27.01 -7.80 19.38
CA THR A 29 27.80 -7.67 20.63
C THR A 29 27.92 -6.22 21.11
N GLY A 30 27.14 -5.32 20.52
CA GLY A 30 27.14 -3.89 20.83
C GLY A 30 26.21 -3.55 22.00
N PRO A 31 26.06 -2.25 22.34
CA PRO A 31 25.09 -1.85 23.34
C PRO A 31 23.66 -2.11 22.84
N PRO A 32 22.69 -2.23 23.75
CA PRO A 32 21.32 -2.53 23.39
C PRO A 32 20.72 -1.46 22.49
N ILE A 33 19.85 -1.89 21.57
CA ILE A 33 19.14 -0.99 20.66
C ILE A 33 17.73 -0.70 21.17
N LEU A 34 17.02 -1.72 21.67
CA LEU A 34 15.60 -1.58 22.01
C LEU A 34 15.39 -1.22 23.47
N ALA A 35 16.25 -1.61 24.42
CA ALA A 35 16.12 -1.12 25.80
C ALA A 35 17.44 -1.24 26.58
N ASP A 36 17.74 -0.26 27.44
CA ASP A 36 18.96 -0.27 28.26
C ASP A 36 19.02 -1.46 29.24
N ASP A 37 17.87 -2.08 29.55
CA ASP A 37 17.70 -3.20 30.47
C ASP A 37 17.48 -4.55 29.76
N GLU A 38 17.86 -4.68 28.49
CA GLU A 38 17.81 -5.96 27.77
C GLU A 38 18.59 -7.06 28.50
N ILE A 39 17.89 -8.09 28.97
CA ILE A 39 18.49 -9.28 29.62
C ILE A 39 19.41 -10.01 28.64
N PHE A 40 18.96 -10.13 27.39
CA PHE A 40 19.73 -10.70 26.29
C PHE A 40 19.86 -9.65 25.19
N VAL A 41 20.99 -8.96 25.20
CA VAL A 41 21.26 -7.84 24.30
C VAL A 41 21.09 -8.27 22.85
N ASN A 42 20.23 -7.57 22.12
CA ASN A 42 20.07 -7.67 20.68
C ASN A 42 19.69 -9.07 20.12
N VAL A 43 19.25 -10.01 20.95
CA VAL A 43 18.85 -11.37 20.51
C VAL A 43 17.63 -11.38 19.58
N TRP A 44 16.80 -10.33 19.66
CA TRP A 44 15.67 -10.14 18.74
C TRP A 44 16.10 -10.07 17.26
N MET A 45 17.38 -9.77 16.96
CA MET A 45 17.89 -9.70 15.58
C MET A 45 17.87 -11.04 14.83
N ASP A 46 17.86 -12.15 15.56
CA ASP A 46 17.73 -13.51 14.98
C ASP A 46 16.26 -13.93 14.86
N SER A 47 15.33 -13.13 15.41
CA SER A 47 13.88 -13.31 15.22
C SER A 47 13.41 -12.58 13.96
N SER A 48 12.24 -12.97 13.44
CA SER A 48 11.61 -12.30 12.31
C SER A 48 10.71 -11.14 12.74
N PRO A 49 10.43 -10.15 11.86
CA PRO A 49 9.43 -9.12 12.12
C PRO A 49 8.08 -9.67 12.59
N ALA A 50 7.60 -10.78 12.00
CA ALA A 50 6.36 -11.44 12.39
C ALA A 50 6.35 -11.97 13.84
N GLN A 51 7.52 -12.21 14.43
CA GLN A 51 7.67 -12.65 15.82
C GLN A 51 7.96 -11.49 16.77
N THR A 52 8.66 -10.44 16.30
CA THR A 52 9.09 -9.33 17.14
C THR A 52 8.04 -8.21 17.24
N LEU A 53 7.29 -7.95 16.16
CA LEU A 53 6.39 -6.79 16.07
C LEU A 53 4.95 -7.15 16.44
N THR A 54 4.34 -6.26 17.20
CA THR A 54 2.93 -6.29 17.59
C THR A 54 2.31 -4.90 17.40
N ALA A 55 0.98 -4.85 17.40
CA ALA A 55 0.22 -3.59 17.39
C ALA A 55 0.71 -2.60 18.47
N SER A 56 1.09 -3.12 19.65
CA SER A 56 1.44 -2.31 20.81
C SER A 56 2.91 -1.88 20.87
N ASN A 57 3.83 -2.56 20.18
CA ASN A 57 5.27 -2.26 20.27
C ASN A 57 5.85 -1.60 19.01
N THR A 58 5.15 -1.66 17.87
CA THR A 58 5.70 -1.25 16.55
C THR A 58 6.21 0.18 16.55
N GLY A 59 5.47 1.13 17.12
CA GLY A 59 5.90 2.53 17.19
C GLY A 59 7.17 2.74 18.02
N ALA A 60 7.29 2.06 19.17
CA ALA A 60 8.47 2.15 20.02
C ALA A 60 9.70 1.49 19.36
N PHE A 61 9.50 0.34 18.71
CA PHE A 61 10.53 -0.34 17.93
C PHE A 61 11.05 0.56 16.81
N ARG A 62 10.14 1.05 15.95
CA ARG A 62 10.44 1.94 14.81
C ARG A 62 11.28 3.14 15.24
N ARG A 63 10.88 3.81 16.33
CA ARG A 63 11.61 4.98 16.84
C ARG A 63 13.03 4.63 17.28
N ARG A 64 13.18 3.60 18.12
CA ARG A 64 14.49 3.24 18.71
C ARG A 64 15.50 2.79 17.67
N ILE A 65 15.06 1.95 16.72
CA ILE A 65 15.94 1.48 15.64
C ILE A 65 16.31 2.63 14.69
N SER A 66 15.39 3.55 14.39
CA SER A 66 15.70 4.73 13.56
C SER A 66 16.66 5.70 14.25
N GLU A 67 16.47 5.97 15.54
CA GLU A 67 17.37 6.83 16.33
C GLU A 67 18.78 6.24 16.36
N ARG A 68 18.88 4.92 16.59
CA ARG A 68 20.15 4.20 16.57
C ARG A 68 20.83 4.30 15.21
N TYR A 69 20.09 4.05 14.13
CA TYR A 69 20.62 4.12 12.77
C TYR A 69 21.13 5.52 12.42
N VAL A 70 20.32 6.56 12.65
CA VAL A 70 20.71 7.95 12.34
C VAL A 70 21.93 8.37 13.14
N ARG A 71 22.04 7.98 14.41
CA ARG A 71 23.20 8.30 15.25
C ARG A 71 24.48 7.65 14.73
N ASP A 72 24.44 6.35 14.49
CA ASP A 72 25.65 5.55 14.29
C ASP A 72 26.06 5.45 12.80
N ARG A 73 25.10 5.57 11.88
CA ARG A 73 25.27 5.29 10.44
C ARG A 73 24.93 6.48 9.55
N SER A 74 24.86 7.70 10.07
CA SER A 74 24.42 8.88 9.30
C SER A 74 25.18 9.15 8.00
N LYS A 75 26.42 8.66 7.88
CA LYS A 75 27.30 8.84 6.71
C LYS A 75 27.25 7.67 5.72
N ARG A 76 26.52 6.59 6.01
CA ARG A 76 26.34 5.46 5.09
C ARG A 76 25.28 5.81 4.04
N VAL A 77 25.45 5.27 2.84
CA VAL A 77 24.43 5.36 1.79
C VAL A 77 23.29 4.42 2.19
N LEU A 78 22.06 4.92 2.15
CA LEU A 78 20.89 4.18 2.61
C LEU A 78 20.70 2.89 1.80
N ARG A 79 20.94 2.89 0.49
CA ARG A 79 20.84 1.71 -0.39
C ARG A 79 21.64 0.51 0.11
N ASP A 80 22.83 0.75 0.67
CA ASP A 80 23.70 -0.33 1.16
C ASP A 80 23.11 -1.02 2.40
N ASP A 81 22.36 -0.28 3.21
CA ASP A 81 21.78 -0.75 4.46
C ASP A 81 20.32 -1.21 4.32
N PHE A 82 19.65 -0.82 3.23
CA PHE A 82 18.27 -1.19 2.88
C PHE A 82 18.18 -1.88 1.51
N PRO A 83 18.93 -2.98 1.26
CA PRO A 83 19.09 -3.57 -0.07
C PRO A 83 17.81 -4.20 -0.64
N THR A 84 16.81 -4.46 0.19
CA THR A 84 15.54 -5.09 -0.19
C THR A 84 14.43 -4.08 -0.49
N VAL A 85 14.67 -2.79 -0.29
CA VAL A 85 13.68 -1.74 -0.62
C VAL A 85 13.76 -1.43 -2.12
N ALA A 86 12.64 -1.59 -2.82
CA ALA A 86 12.54 -1.25 -4.24
C ALA A 86 12.64 0.26 -4.43
N GLY A 87 13.65 0.70 -5.21
CA GLY A 87 13.96 2.12 -5.38
C GLY A 87 13.09 2.85 -6.40
N ASP A 88 12.42 2.15 -7.29
CA ASP A 88 11.54 2.72 -8.32
C ASP A 88 10.18 3.20 -7.76
N LEU A 89 9.88 2.85 -6.51
CA LEU A 89 8.64 3.27 -5.85
C LEU A 89 8.64 4.77 -5.51
N PRO A 90 7.47 5.44 -5.54
CA PRO A 90 7.34 6.80 -5.06
C PRO A 90 7.54 6.88 -3.54
N VAL A 91 7.95 8.04 -3.03
CA VAL A 91 8.09 8.25 -1.57
C VAL A 91 6.75 8.13 -0.83
N THR A 92 5.63 8.28 -1.53
CA THR A 92 4.28 8.08 -0.98
C THR A 92 4.00 6.64 -0.56
N ALA A 93 4.73 5.67 -1.15
CA ALA A 93 4.64 4.26 -0.77
C ALA A 93 5.18 3.96 0.64
N LEU A 94 5.91 4.91 1.25
CA LEU A 94 6.34 4.81 2.64
C LEU A 94 5.27 5.32 3.60
N ASP A 95 5.08 4.59 4.70
CA ASP A 95 4.28 5.03 5.85
C ASP A 95 5.01 6.11 6.65
N VAL A 96 5.01 7.32 6.09
CA VAL A 96 5.48 8.56 6.71
C VAL A 96 4.32 9.56 6.82
N ALA A 97 4.45 10.53 7.72
CA ALA A 97 3.47 11.58 7.89
C ALA A 97 3.48 12.54 6.69
N GLN A 98 2.33 13.18 6.43
CA GLN A 98 2.18 14.14 5.34
C GLN A 98 3.24 15.27 5.34
N PRO A 99 3.64 15.84 6.50
CA PRO A 99 4.68 16.85 6.53
C PRO A 99 6.04 16.35 6.04
N VAL A 100 6.37 15.07 6.26
CA VAL A 100 7.61 14.46 5.76
C VAL A 100 7.56 14.34 4.24
N ARG A 101 6.45 13.84 3.68
CA ARG A 101 6.26 13.77 2.22
C ARG A 101 6.37 15.14 1.56
N ALA A 102 5.67 16.14 2.10
CA ALA A 102 5.71 17.50 1.58
C ALA A 102 7.13 18.09 1.63
N ALA A 103 7.90 17.80 2.67
CA ALA A 103 9.28 18.25 2.78
C ALA A 103 10.19 17.60 1.73
N LEU A 104 10.04 16.29 1.49
CA LEU A 104 10.81 15.55 0.47
C LEU A 104 10.49 16.05 -0.95
N HIS A 105 9.21 16.15 -1.29
CA HIS A 105 8.77 16.68 -2.58
C HIS A 105 9.24 18.14 -2.79
N ALA A 106 9.22 18.98 -1.74
CA ALA A 106 9.72 20.36 -1.83
C ALA A 106 11.25 20.45 -2.06
N THR A 107 11.97 19.33 -1.91
CA THR A 107 13.40 19.19 -2.21
C THR A 107 13.67 18.45 -3.53
N GLY A 108 12.62 18.12 -4.29
CA GLY A 108 12.71 17.33 -5.52
C GLY A 108 13.11 15.89 -5.27
N ILE A 109 12.58 15.30 -4.19
CA ILE A 109 12.69 13.87 -3.88
C ILE A 109 11.29 13.29 -3.98
N ASP A 110 11.05 12.55 -5.06
CA ASP A 110 9.75 11.99 -5.42
C ASP A 110 9.79 10.45 -5.46
N THR A 111 10.99 9.86 -5.51
CA THR A 111 11.21 8.41 -5.55
C THR A 111 12.06 7.88 -4.40
N LEU A 112 11.95 6.58 -4.12
CA LEU A 112 12.80 5.90 -3.15
C LEU A 112 14.25 5.78 -3.62
N THR A 113 14.52 5.77 -4.93
CA THR A 113 15.89 5.78 -5.47
C THR A 113 16.62 7.04 -5.05
N GLU A 114 15.97 8.21 -5.15
CA GLU A 114 16.54 9.49 -4.74
C GLU A 114 16.79 9.58 -3.24
N VAL A 115 15.99 8.87 -2.43
CA VAL A 115 16.23 8.69 -0.99
C VAL A 115 17.40 7.73 -0.75
N LEU A 116 17.34 6.53 -1.34
CA LEU A 116 18.27 5.43 -1.09
C LEU A 116 19.70 5.76 -1.54
N ASP A 117 19.88 6.58 -2.56
CA ASP A 117 21.19 7.02 -3.06
C ASP A 117 21.84 8.09 -2.18
N ARG A 118 21.18 8.52 -1.10
CA ARG A 118 21.68 9.52 -0.16
C ARG A 118 22.10 8.90 1.17
N THR A 119 22.85 9.70 1.93
CA THR A 119 23.15 9.44 3.34
C THR A 119 22.20 10.26 4.22
N CYS A 120 22.03 9.89 5.50
CA CYS A 120 21.27 10.73 6.43
C CYS A 120 21.88 12.14 6.56
N THR A 121 23.22 12.24 6.54
CA THR A 121 23.91 13.54 6.56
C THR A 121 23.58 14.38 5.32
N ALA A 122 23.50 13.76 4.14
CA ALA A 122 23.12 14.46 2.91
C ALA A 122 21.67 14.94 2.97
N LEU A 123 20.74 14.10 3.48
CA LEU A 123 19.34 14.48 3.67
C LEU A 123 19.18 15.63 4.66
N LEU A 124 19.88 15.60 5.81
CA LEU A 124 19.90 16.70 6.79
C LEU A 124 20.48 18.01 6.24
N GLY A 125 21.26 17.95 5.16
CA GLY A 125 21.77 19.12 4.46
C GLY A 125 20.74 19.80 3.55
N LEU A 126 19.60 19.15 3.29
CA LEU A 126 18.56 19.70 2.43
C LEU A 126 17.67 20.70 3.18
N PRO A 127 17.16 21.73 2.50
CA PRO A 127 16.22 22.67 3.10
C PRO A 127 15.00 21.94 3.66
N ARG A 128 14.55 22.33 4.86
CA ARG A 128 13.33 21.81 5.53
C ARG A 128 13.40 20.34 5.98
N ILE A 129 14.55 19.68 5.85
CA ILE A 129 14.74 18.31 6.35
C ILE A 129 15.47 18.35 7.70
N GLY A 130 14.75 17.98 8.76
CA GLY A 130 15.29 17.91 10.13
C GLY A 130 15.61 16.48 10.58
N THR A 131 16.19 16.35 11.77
CA THR A 131 16.48 15.04 12.40
C THR A 131 15.23 14.20 12.60
N THR A 132 14.10 14.82 12.97
CA THR A 132 12.81 14.14 13.07
C THR A 132 12.38 13.55 11.73
N THR A 133 12.48 14.32 10.65
CA THR A 133 12.14 13.89 9.29
C THR A 133 12.98 12.69 8.85
N VAL A 134 14.30 12.75 9.08
CA VAL A 134 15.22 11.67 8.71
C VAL A 134 15.00 10.44 9.58
N GLY A 135 14.77 10.60 10.88
CA GLY A 135 14.42 9.49 11.77
C GLY A 135 13.13 8.80 11.34
N GLU A 136 12.10 9.57 10.98
CA GLU A 136 10.83 9.04 10.51
C GLU A 136 10.96 8.28 9.18
N LEU A 137 11.75 8.82 8.25
CA LEU A 137 12.06 8.20 6.96
C LEU A 137 12.83 6.88 7.13
N VAL A 138 13.88 6.87 7.95
CA VAL A 138 14.63 5.64 8.26
C VAL A 138 13.72 4.62 8.96
N GLY A 139 12.88 5.07 9.89
CA GLY A 139 11.88 4.22 10.51
C GLY A 139 10.92 3.61 9.49
N ALA A 140 10.46 4.39 8.51
CA ALA A 140 9.61 3.89 7.44
C ALA A 140 10.34 2.88 6.54
N LEU A 141 11.62 3.10 6.22
CA LEU A 141 12.43 2.13 5.46
C LEU A 141 12.60 0.81 6.22
N VAL A 142 12.86 0.87 7.54
CA VAL A 142 12.89 -0.34 8.39
C VAL A 142 11.56 -1.08 8.33
N MET A 143 10.45 -0.36 8.41
CA MET A 143 9.11 -0.97 8.35
C MET A 143 8.78 -1.51 6.95
N ALA A 144 9.22 -0.84 5.89
CA ALA A 144 9.08 -1.30 4.51
C ALA A 144 9.88 -2.58 4.25
N VAL A 145 11.00 -2.80 4.96
CA VAL A 145 11.71 -4.08 4.92
C VAL A 145 10.99 -5.16 5.76
N ALA A 146 10.40 -4.76 6.88
CA ALA A 146 9.71 -5.65 7.82
C ALA A 146 8.40 -6.23 7.25
N ALA A 147 7.66 -5.40 6.55
CA ALA A 147 6.55 -5.75 5.68
C ALA A 147 6.90 -5.20 4.29
N PRO A 148 7.61 -5.99 3.44
CA PRO A 148 7.90 -5.62 2.06
C PRO A 148 6.66 -4.96 1.47
N ILE A 149 6.82 -3.73 0.97
CA ILE A 149 5.74 -3.03 0.27
C ILE A 149 5.28 -4.01 -0.82
N PRO A 150 4.05 -4.53 -0.75
CA PRO A 150 3.56 -5.39 -1.81
C PRO A 150 3.61 -4.53 -3.07
N MET A 151 4.35 -4.99 -4.08
CA MET A 151 4.45 -4.24 -5.32
C MET A 151 3.05 -4.17 -5.96
N ILE A 152 2.84 -3.24 -6.89
CA ILE A 152 1.63 -3.22 -7.73
C ILE A 152 1.34 -4.64 -8.25
N ALA A 153 2.38 -5.35 -8.71
CA ALA A 153 2.29 -6.74 -9.14
C ALA A 153 1.65 -7.67 -8.09
N ASP A 154 2.04 -7.58 -6.82
CA ASP A 154 1.48 -8.41 -5.74
C ASP A 154 0.00 -8.06 -5.47
N GLY A 155 -0.36 -6.77 -5.54
CA GLY A 155 -1.74 -6.34 -5.44
C GLY A 155 -2.60 -6.80 -6.62
N LEU A 156 -2.05 -6.72 -7.84
CA LEU A 156 -2.72 -7.18 -9.04
C LEU A 156 -2.88 -8.70 -9.07
N GLU A 157 -1.90 -9.44 -8.56
CA GLU A 157 -2.00 -10.89 -8.41
C GLU A 157 -3.05 -11.26 -7.36
N ALA A 158 -3.14 -10.53 -6.24
CA ALA A 158 -4.20 -10.72 -5.26
C ALA A 158 -5.62 -10.46 -5.84
N VAL A 159 -5.78 -9.46 -6.71
CA VAL A 159 -7.04 -9.24 -7.43
C VAL A 159 -7.27 -10.37 -8.43
N ALA A 160 -6.26 -10.74 -9.21
CA ALA A 160 -6.36 -11.83 -10.20
C ALA A 160 -6.75 -13.17 -9.54
N ASP A 161 -6.23 -13.46 -8.35
CA ASP A 161 -6.60 -14.62 -7.53
C ASP A 161 -8.06 -14.58 -7.09
N VAL A 162 -8.55 -13.40 -6.67
CA VAL A 162 -9.98 -13.22 -6.34
C VAL A 162 -10.84 -13.52 -7.57
N ILE A 163 -10.49 -13.00 -8.74
CA ILE A 163 -11.20 -13.25 -10.00
C ILE A 163 -11.11 -14.73 -10.40
N GLY A 164 -9.93 -15.33 -10.28
CA GLY A 164 -9.68 -16.74 -10.58
C GLY A 164 -10.44 -17.70 -9.66
N SER A 165 -10.75 -17.27 -8.44
CA SER A 165 -11.53 -18.05 -7.47
C SER A 165 -13.05 -18.05 -7.73
N LEU A 166 -13.54 -17.20 -8.64
CA LEU A 166 -14.97 -17.08 -8.91
C LEU A 166 -15.49 -18.28 -9.72
N ASP A 167 -16.73 -18.67 -9.43
CA ASP A 167 -17.43 -19.58 -10.33
C ASP A 167 -17.73 -18.91 -11.67
N ALA A 168 -18.00 -19.70 -12.72
CA ALA A 168 -18.20 -19.17 -14.06
C ALA A 168 -19.33 -18.13 -14.16
N ARG A 169 -20.35 -18.24 -13.30
CA ARG A 169 -21.50 -17.33 -13.29
C ARG A 169 -21.12 -15.98 -12.66
N ASP A 170 -20.50 -16.03 -11.50
CA ASP A 170 -20.07 -14.87 -10.75
C ASP A 170 -18.97 -14.11 -11.52
N ARG A 171 -18.07 -14.85 -12.18
CA ARG A 171 -17.07 -14.28 -13.11
C ARG A 171 -17.73 -13.54 -14.28
N LEU A 172 -18.74 -14.13 -14.90
CA LEU A 172 -19.47 -13.48 -15.99
C LEU A 172 -20.14 -12.18 -15.52
N ILE A 173 -20.76 -12.16 -14.34
CA ILE A 173 -21.36 -10.93 -13.78
C ILE A 173 -20.29 -9.88 -13.48
N LEU A 174 -19.13 -10.29 -12.97
CA LEU A 174 -18.00 -9.39 -12.74
C LEU A 174 -17.53 -8.75 -14.05
N GLU A 175 -17.23 -9.56 -15.07
CA GLU A 175 -16.64 -9.12 -16.34
C GLU A 175 -17.65 -8.32 -17.19
N ASP A 176 -18.88 -8.80 -17.38
CA ASP A 176 -19.85 -8.18 -18.30
C ASP A 176 -20.60 -6.97 -17.72
N ARG A 177 -20.44 -6.69 -16.42
CA ARG A 177 -21.18 -5.60 -15.77
C ARG A 177 -20.37 -4.76 -14.79
N ILE A 178 -19.60 -5.35 -13.89
CA ILE A 178 -18.85 -4.57 -12.89
C ILE A 178 -17.60 -3.95 -13.52
N LEU A 179 -16.87 -4.73 -14.31
CA LEU A 179 -15.61 -4.34 -14.95
C LEU A 179 -15.77 -4.04 -16.45
N ALA A 180 -16.99 -4.06 -16.97
CA ALA A 180 -17.27 -3.76 -18.37
C ALA A 180 -17.28 -2.25 -18.63
N LEU A 181 -16.57 -1.83 -19.69
CA LEU A 181 -16.69 -0.48 -20.25
C LEU A 181 -18.13 -0.13 -20.65
N ARG A 182 -18.92 -1.13 -21.04
CA ARG A 182 -20.35 -0.99 -21.33
C ARG A 182 -21.12 -2.02 -20.52
N PRO A 183 -21.52 -1.70 -19.28
CA PRO A 183 -22.18 -2.64 -18.40
C PRO A 183 -23.48 -3.19 -18.98
N ARG A 184 -23.61 -4.52 -19.06
CA ARG A 184 -24.90 -5.16 -19.35
C ARG A 184 -25.90 -4.87 -18.24
N ARG A 185 -27.18 -4.77 -18.59
CA ARG A 185 -28.27 -4.58 -17.61
C ARG A 185 -28.47 -5.85 -16.80
N GLN A 186 -28.86 -5.71 -15.52
CA GLN A 186 -29.15 -6.87 -14.66
C GLN A 186 -30.22 -7.80 -15.26
N SER A 187 -31.20 -7.26 -15.98
CA SER A 187 -32.24 -8.04 -16.67
C SER A 187 -31.67 -8.90 -17.81
N GLU A 188 -30.66 -8.42 -18.51
CA GLU A 188 -30.01 -9.15 -19.60
C GLU A 188 -29.19 -10.31 -19.03
N LEU A 189 -28.40 -10.05 -18.00
CA LEU A 189 -27.65 -11.10 -17.29
C LEU A 189 -28.56 -12.13 -16.63
N ALA A 190 -29.68 -11.70 -16.04
CA ALA A 190 -30.68 -12.58 -15.45
C ALA A 190 -31.26 -13.55 -16.50
N ALA A 191 -31.61 -13.02 -17.68
CA ALA A 191 -32.09 -13.82 -18.80
C ALA A 191 -31.01 -14.79 -19.33
N MET A 192 -29.78 -14.33 -19.49
CA MET A 192 -28.65 -15.16 -19.96
C MET A 192 -28.32 -16.31 -19.00
N LEU A 193 -28.36 -16.05 -17.70
CA LEU A 193 -27.96 -17.00 -16.66
C LEU A 193 -29.13 -17.86 -16.15
N GLY A 194 -30.36 -17.60 -16.61
CA GLY A 194 -31.56 -18.32 -16.15
C GLY A 194 -31.89 -18.09 -14.67
N ILE A 195 -31.56 -16.91 -14.13
CA ILE A 195 -31.80 -16.54 -12.72
C ILE A 195 -32.64 -15.26 -12.63
N SER A 196 -33.13 -14.92 -11.43
CA SER A 196 -33.87 -13.67 -11.23
C SER A 196 -32.96 -12.44 -11.27
N ARG A 197 -33.52 -11.28 -11.64
CA ARG A 197 -32.83 -9.98 -11.55
C ARG A 197 -32.32 -9.69 -10.13
N GLU A 198 -33.12 -10.01 -9.12
CA GLU A 198 -32.72 -9.82 -7.72
C GLU A 198 -31.51 -10.69 -7.36
N ARG A 199 -31.43 -11.92 -7.91
CA ARG A 199 -30.26 -12.77 -7.68
C ARG A 199 -29.01 -12.20 -8.33
N VAL A 200 -29.10 -11.62 -9.53
CA VAL A 200 -27.98 -10.90 -10.15
C VAL A 200 -27.55 -9.71 -9.27
N ALA A 201 -28.49 -8.91 -8.78
CA ALA A 201 -28.20 -7.79 -7.89
C ALA A 201 -27.53 -8.24 -6.58
N GLN A 202 -27.94 -9.38 -6.02
CA GLN A 202 -27.31 -9.97 -4.84
C GLN A 202 -25.86 -10.40 -5.11
N ILE A 203 -25.61 -11.08 -6.22
CA ILE A 203 -24.25 -11.49 -6.62
C ILE A 203 -23.38 -10.25 -6.86
N GLU A 204 -23.90 -9.24 -7.56
CA GLU A 204 -23.19 -7.97 -7.80
C GLU A 204 -22.76 -7.30 -6.48
N ARG A 205 -23.66 -7.21 -5.49
CA ARG A 205 -23.33 -6.67 -4.16
C ARG A 205 -22.23 -7.49 -3.47
N GLN A 206 -22.28 -8.82 -3.56
CA GLN A 206 -21.28 -9.70 -2.96
C GLN A 206 -19.91 -9.55 -3.64
N LEU A 207 -19.88 -9.45 -4.97
CA LEU A 207 -18.65 -9.26 -5.74
C LEU A 207 -17.99 -7.91 -5.43
N ARG A 208 -18.76 -6.81 -5.41
CA ARG A 208 -18.24 -5.50 -5.03
C ARG A 208 -17.72 -5.47 -3.60
N ALA A 209 -18.39 -6.16 -2.66
CA ALA A 209 -17.90 -6.28 -1.29
C ALA A 209 -16.56 -7.03 -1.22
N ARG A 210 -16.41 -8.12 -1.98
CA ARG A 210 -15.14 -8.88 -2.07
C ARG A 210 -14.00 -8.07 -2.69
N LEU A 211 -14.28 -7.33 -3.77
CA LEU A 211 -13.30 -6.43 -4.38
C LEU A 211 -12.85 -5.35 -3.39
N ARG A 212 -13.80 -4.73 -2.69
CA ARG A 212 -13.51 -3.72 -1.68
C ARG A 212 -12.68 -4.28 -0.53
N GLU A 213 -13.05 -5.44 0.00
CA GLU A 213 -12.26 -6.11 1.05
C GLU A 213 -10.82 -6.38 0.57
N ASN A 214 -10.64 -6.77 -0.70
CA ASN A 214 -9.31 -6.99 -1.26
C ASN A 214 -8.50 -5.68 -1.41
N VAL A 215 -9.12 -4.61 -1.90
CA VAL A 215 -8.50 -3.27 -2.00
C VAL A 215 -8.16 -2.74 -0.60
N ASP A 216 -9.08 -2.86 0.36
CA ASP A 216 -8.90 -2.38 1.73
C ASP A 216 -7.84 -3.17 2.48
N THR A 217 -7.73 -4.49 2.26
CA THR A 217 -6.72 -5.33 2.94
C THR A 217 -5.34 -5.24 2.29
N THR A 218 -5.27 -4.90 1.01
CA THR A 218 -4.01 -4.75 0.28
C THR A 218 -3.50 -3.32 0.37
N ALA A 219 -2.50 -3.09 1.23
CA ALA A 219 -1.98 -1.75 1.54
C ALA A 219 -1.65 -0.90 0.29
N HIS A 220 -1.08 -1.51 -0.75
CA HIS A 220 -0.76 -0.80 -1.98
C HIS A 220 -2.01 -0.37 -2.77
N LEU A 221 -3.00 -1.26 -2.93
CA LEU A 221 -4.27 -0.92 -3.60
C LEU A 221 -5.05 0.13 -2.81
N ARG A 222 -4.99 0.09 -1.47
CA ARG A 222 -5.56 1.11 -0.59
C ARG A 222 -4.86 2.47 -0.78
N GLY A 223 -3.53 2.49 -0.81
CA GLY A 223 -2.77 3.71 -1.07
C GLY A 223 -3.09 4.30 -2.44
N LEU A 224 -3.15 3.45 -3.47
CA LEU A 224 -3.56 3.85 -4.81
C LEU A 224 -4.99 4.40 -4.83
N HIS A 225 -5.92 3.78 -4.08
CA HIS A 225 -7.29 4.27 -3.94
C HIS A 225 -7.34 5.66 -3.30
N ASP A 226 -6.59 5.88 -2.22
CA ASP A 226 -6.52 7.19 -1.54
C ASP A 226 -5.91 8.28 -2.44
N GLU A 227 -4.87 7.96 -3.21
CA GLU A 227 -4.25 8.88 -4.18
C GLU A 227 -5.21 9.19 -5.33
N MET A 228 -5.88 8.18 -5.90
CA MET A 228 -6.91 8.38 -6.92
C MET A 228 -8.03 9.30 -6.44
N VAL A 229 -8.53 9.11 -5.21
CA VAL A 229 -9.54 9.99 -4.59
C VAL A 229 -9.01 11.41 -4.44
N GLY A 230 -7.76 11.56 -4.00
CA GLY A 230 -7.12 12.86 -3.83
C GLY A 230 -7.00 13.65 -5.13
N LEU A 231 -6.58 12.99 -6.22
CA LEU A 231 -6.46 13.60 -7.55
C LEU A 231 -7.81 13.89 -8.19
N ALA A 232 -8.78 12.99 -8.02
CA ALA A 232 -10.12 13.12 -8.57
C ALA A 232 -11.01 14.13 -7.84
N THR A 233 -10.53 14.94 -6.89
CA THR A 233 -11.39 15.86 -6.13
C THR A 233 -11.50 17.22 -6.84
N PRO A 234 -12.66 17.60 -7.44
CA PRO A 234 -13.91 16.84 -7.56
C PRO A 234 -14.03 15.98 -8.83
N VAL A 235 -13.17 16.20 -9.83
CA VAL A 235 -13.12 15.38 -11.04
C VAL A 235 -11.71 15.35 -11.64
N ILE A 236 -11.31 14.24 -12.25
CA ILE A 236 -10.09 14.11 -13.07
C ILE A 236 -10.38 13.28 -14.33
N ALA A 237 -9.75 13.60 -15.45
CA ALA A 237 -9.81 12.77 -16.65
C ALA A 237 -8.98 11.49 -16.42
N ILE A 238 -9.38 10.37 -17.01
CA ILE A 238 -8.63 9.11 -16.86
C ILE A 238 -7.21 9.24 -17.45
N GLU A 239 -7.05 9.96 -18.56
CA GLU A 239 -5.73 10.20 -19.17
C GLU A 239 -4.81 10.96 -18.20
N ASP A 240 -5.29 12.07 -17.65
CA ASP A 240 -4.55 12.85 -16.65
C ASP A 240 -4.25 12.02 -15.38
N LEU A 241 -5.17 11.15 -14.95
CA LEU A 241 -4.95 10.24 -13.83
C LEU A 241 -3.80 9.26 -14.11
N ILE A 242 -3.72 8.72 -15.33
CA ILE A 242 -2.66 7.79 -15.73
C ILE A 242 -1.33 8.54 -15.86
N ASP A 243 -1.33 9.77 -16.35
CA ASP A 243 -0.11 10.58 -16.44
C ASP A 243 0.45 10.93 -15.05
N GLU A 244 -0.41 11.29 -14.09
CA GLU A 244 -0.03 11.62 -12.71
C GLU A 244 0.28 10.36 -11.87
N LEU A 245 -0.41 9.24 -12.13
CA LEU A 245 -0.21 7.95 -11.47
C LEU A 245 -0.07 6.81 -12.49
N PRO A 246 1.10 6.63 -13.15
CA PRO A 246 1.28 5.63 -14.20
C PRO A 246 0.96 4.17 -13.79
N SER A 247 1.11 3.87 -12.50
CA SER A 247 0.73 2.58 -11.90
C SER A 247 -0.74 2.23 -12.11
N THR A 248 -1.62 3.23 -12.20
CA THR A 248 -3.05 3.05 -12.42
C THR A 248 -3.38 2.52 -13.82
N GLY A 249 -2.55 2.81 -14.81
CA GLY A 249 -2.68 2.37 -16.19
C GLY A 249 -2.20 0.94 -16.45
N MET A 250 -1.56 0.29 -15.47
CA MET A 250 -1.16 -1.11 -15.60
C MET A 250 -2.38 -2.03 -15.73
N VAL A 251 -2.22 -3.15 -16.44
CA VAL A 251 -3.30 -4.13 -16.61
C VAL A 251 -3.17 -5.31 -15.66
N LEU A 252 -4.30 -5.83 -15.20
CA LEU A 252 -4.36 -7.06 -14.41
C LEU A 252 -3.80 -8.26 -15.18
N PRO A 253 -2.97 -9.12 -14.57
CA PRO A 253 -2.48 -10.34 -15.21
C PRO A 253 -3.61 -11.20 -15.80
N GLY A 254 -3.51 -11.52 -17.10
CA GLY A 254 -4.50 -12.34 -17.79
C GLY A 254 -5.80 -11.63 -18.17
N SER A 255 -5.87 -10.30 -18.11
CA SER A 255 -6.99 -9.49 -18.62
C SER A 255 -6.52 -8.16 -19.21
N ASP A 256 -7.40 -7.47 -19.94
CA ASP A 256 -7.15 -6.13 -20.48
C ASP A 256 -7.69 -5.01 -19.57
N ILE A 257 -7.94 -5.32 -18.29
CA ILE A 257 -8.59 -4.39 -17.35
C ILE A 257 -7.50 -3.59 -16.60
N PRO A 258 -7.51 -2.25 -16.67
CA PRO A 258 -6.52 -1.43 -15.99
C PRO A 258 -6.79 -1.33 -14.48
N VAL A 259 -5.75 -1.08 -13.69
CA VAL A 259 -5.81 -1.06 -12.21
C VAL A 259 -6.84 -0.04 -11.71
N TRP A 260 -6.85 1.18 -12.26
CA TRP A 260 -7.79 2.22 -11.82
C TRP A 260 -9.24 1.73 -11.92
N TRP A 261 -9.57 0.92 -12.92
CA TRP A 261 -10.93 0.43 -13.13
C TRP A 261 -11.36 -0.46 -11.98
N VAL A 262 -10.49 -1.38 -11.57
CA VAL A 262 -10.72 -2.30 -10.46
C VAL A 262 -10.91 -1.52 -9.17
N VAL A 263 -10.00 -0.58 -8.90
CA VAL A 263 -10.01 0.25 -7.69
C VAL A 263 -11.26 1.11 -7.64
N ALA A 264 -11.65 1.75 -8.75
CA ALA A 264 -12.87 2.51 -8.84
C ALA A 264 -14.13 1.63 -8.68
N ALA A 265 -14.16 0.43 -9.27
CA ALA A 265 -15.27 -0.50 -9.11
C ALA A 265 -15.45 -1.02 -7.66
N ALA A 266 -14.35 -1.08 -6.90
CA ALA A 266 -14.33 -1.41 -5.47
C ALA A 266 -14.72 -0.22 -4.58
N SER A 267 -14.55 1.01 -5.07
CA SER A 267 -14.75 2.24 -4.32
C SER A 267 -16.22 2.60 -4.12
N THR A 268 -16.50 3.31 -3.03
CA THR A 268 -17.76 4.04 -2.81
C THR A 268 -17.58 5.56 -2.87
N ARG A 269 -16.35 6.04 -3.06
CA ARG A 269 -16.01 7.48 -3.04
C ARG A 269 -15.83 8.05 -4.44
N VAL A 270 -15.45 7.21 -5.39
CA VAL A 270 -15.29 7.59 -6.79
C VAL A 270 -16.29 6.84 -7.65
N GLU A 271 -16.76 7.52 -8.69
CA GLU A 271 -17.61 6.96 -9.74
C GLU A 271 -16.95 7.24 -11.09
N ILE A 272 -17.10 6.30 -12.02
CA ILE A 272 -16.65 6.45 -13.40
C ILE A 272 -17.83 6.99 -14.20
N VAL A 273 -17.67 8.18 -14.78
CA VAL A 273 -18.65 8.80 -15.67
C VAL A 273 -17.96 9.08 -17.00
N ASP A 274 -18.30 8.29 -18.01
CA ASP A 274 -17.61 8.29 -19.31
C ASP A 274 -16.09 8.10 -19.16
N GLU A 275 -15.29 9.11 -19.52
CA GLU A 275 -13.82 9.09 -19.44
C GLU A 275 -13.29 9.86 -18.22
N TRP A 276 -14.14 10.07 -17.21
CA TRP A 276 -13.84 10.85 -16.02
C TRP A 276 -14.02 10.03 -14.75
N LEU A 277 -13.12 10.25 -13.80
CA LEU A 277 -13.28 9.80 -12.43
C LEU A 277 -13.81 10.97 -11.60
N VAL A 278 -15.02 10.81 -11.06
CA VAL A 278 -15.70 11.83 -10.26
C VAL A 278 -15.68 11.41 -8.80
N CYS A 279 -15.19 12.27 -7.91
CA CYS A 279 -15.26 12.02 -6.48
C CYS A 279 -16.58 12.59 -5.93
N GLY A 280 -17.44 11.72 -5.41
CA GLY A 280 -18.69 12.11 -4.78
C GLY A 280 -18.51 12.40 -3.29
N ASP A 281 -19.05 13.53 -2.82
CA ASP A 281 -19.40 13.69 -1.40
C ASP A 281 -20.63 12.81 -1.13
N THR A 282 -20.45 11.54 -0.79
CA THR A 282 -21.61 10.69 -0.45
C THR A 282 -22.15 11.05 0.95
N GLY A 283 -22.95 12.12 1.02
CA GLY A 283 -24.25 12.01 1.66
C GLY A 283 -25.18 11.20 0.74
N PRO A 284 -26.23 10.54 1.27
CA PRO A 284 -27.10 9.70 0.45
C PRO A 284 -27.85 10.58 -0.57
N THR A 285 -27.45 10.53 -1.84
CA THR A 285 -28.23 11.14 -2.91
C THR A 285 -29.29 10.14 -3.37
N ASP A 286 -30.46 10.25 -2.76
CA ASP A 286 -31.72 9.99 -3.45
C ASP A 286 -31.75 10.88 -4.70
N ALA A 287 -31.60 10.29 -5.88
CA ALA A 287 -31.99 10.93 -7.12
C ALA A 287 -33.33 10.32 -7.57
N PRO A 288 -34.42 11.11 -7.65
CA PRO A 288 -35.71 10.61 -8.12
C PRO A 288 -35.82 10.68 -9.65
N VAL A 289 -36.64 9.73 -10.15
CA VAL A 289 -37.26 9.54 -11.48
C VAL A 289 -36.43 8.85 -12.56
#